data_AF-W4P615-F1
#
_entry.id   AF-W4P615-F1
#
_cell.length_a   1.000
_cell.length_b   1.000
_cell.length_c   1.000
_cell.angle_alpha   90.00
_cell.angle_beta   90.00
_cell.angle_gamma   90.00
#
_symmetry.space_group_name_H-M   'P 1'
#
loop_
_entity.id
_entity.type
_entity.pdbx_description
1 polymer ?
#
loop_
_entity_poly.entity_id
_entity_poly.type
_entity_poly.pdbx_seq_one_letter_code
_entity_poly.pdbx_strand_id
1 'polypeptide(L)'
;MDFFRYDSISKLVVAFMNADRLITYNYLADELHIRKATVSAAKKGGDLHVGQYVRIIRLMAETVQITLLMPVLVRQIRKALAEHRNVVVGTVPANEQGKSEPDDWEVMMKWRDV
;
A
#
# COMPACT_ATOMS: atom_id res chain seq x y z
N MET A 1 -19.54 9.96 17.02
CA MET A 1 -19.11 9.32 15.76
C MET A 1 -17.61 9.41 15.74
N ASP A 2 -16.92 8.33 16.05
CA ASP A 2 -15.46 8.32 16.04
C ASP A 2 -15.01 8.37 14.58
N PHE A 3 -14.39 9.49 14.19
CA PHE A 3 -13.67 9.56 12.93
C PHE A 3 -12.52 8.56 13.04
N PHE A 4 -12.65 7.43 12.36
CA PHE A 4 -11.53 6.52 12.14
C PHE A 4 -10.44 7.30 11.41
N ARG A 5 -9.43 7.77 12.17
CA ARG A 5 -8.24 8.39 11.60
C ARG A 5 -7.49 7.33 10.81
N TYR A 6 -7.40 7.51 9.50
CA TYR A 6 -6.74 6.57 8.60
C TYR A 6 -5.22 6.78 8.58
N ASP A 7 -4.61 7.07 9.74
CA ASP A 7 -3.20 7.48 9.86
C ASP A 7 -2.24 6.49 9.18
N SER A 8 -2.46 5.18 9.38
CA SER A 8 -1.67 4.11 8.73
C SER A 8 -1.82 4.09 7.21
N ILE A 9 -3.02 4.30 6.69
CA ILE A 9 -3.29 4.30 5.23
C ILE A 9 -2.71 5.56 4.60
N SER A 10 -2.78 6.69 5.29
CA SER A 10 -2.23 7.95 4.83
C SER A 10 -0.69 7.90 4.73
N LYS A 11 -0.02 7.27 5.72
CA LYS A 11 1.43 7.02 5.70
C LYS A 11 1.83 6.14 4.52
N LEU A 12 1.04 5.11 4.21
CA LEU A 12 1.26 4.26 3.04
C LEU A 12 1.16 5.06 1.73
N VAL A 13 0.17 5.95 1.63
CA VAL A 13 0.03 6.84 0.46
C VAL A 13 1.24 7.75 0.30
N VAL A 14 1.69 8.38 1.39
CA VAL A 14 2.87 9.26 1.36
C VAL A 14 4.13 8.49 0.95
N ALA A 15 4.32 7.26 1.44
CA ALA A 15 5.47 6.44 1.09
C ALA A 15 5.52 6.14 -0.42
N PHE A 16 4.40 5.72 -0.99
CA PHE A 16 4.29 5.47 -2.43
C PHE A 16 4.48 6.72 -3.28
N MET A 17 3.93 7.87 -2.86
CA MET A 17 4.14 9.14 -3.57
C MET A 17 5.61 9.59 -3.60
N ASN A 18 6.39 9.21 -2.58
CA ASN A 18 7.81 9.54 -2.51
C ASN A 18 8.71 8.54 -3.23
N ALA A 19 8.17 7.38 -3.63
CA ALA A 19 8.95 6.32 -4.29
C ALA A 19 9.28 6.64 -5.76
N ASP A 20 8.45 7.44 -6.45
CA ASP A 20 8.70 7.87 -7.83
C ASP A 20 8.34 9.35 -8.02
N ARG A 21 9.31 10.12 -8.51
CA ARG A 21 9.19 11.55 -8.84
C ARG A 21 8.11 11.86 -9.89
N LEU A 22 7.71 10.88 -10.71
CA LEU A 22 6.65 11.02 -11.70
C LEU A 22 5.25 11.03 -11.06
N ILE A 23 5.12 10.58 -9.81
CA ILE A 23 3.86 10.60 -9.05
C ILE A 23 3.61 12.02 -8.53
N THR A 24 3.15 12.89 -9.44
CA THR A 24 2.84 14.29 -9.12
C THR A 24 1.38 14.48 -8.71
N TYR A 25 1.08 15.63 -8.08
CA TYR A 25 -0.31 16.01 -7.76
C TYR A 25 -1.21 16.09 -9.00
N ASN A 26 -0.65 16.53 -10.13
CA ASN A 26 -1.39 16.65 -11.39
C ASN A 26 -1.71 15.26 -11.93
N TYR A 27 -0.69 14.40 -12.04
CA TYR A 27 -0.84 13.02 -12.49
C TYR A 27 -1.94 12.28 -11.71
N LEU A 28 -1.89 12.33 -10.37
CA LEU A 28 -2.90 11.66 -9.54
C LEU A 28 -4.30 12.28 -9.67
N ALA A 29 -4.40 13.60 -9.78
CA ALA A 29 -5.68 14.27 -9.95
C ALA A 29 -6.35 13.88 -11.28
N ASP A 30 -5.54 13.82 -12.34
CA ASP A 30 -5.99 13.49 -13.69
C ASP A 30 -6.40 12.02 -13.78
N GLU A 31 -5.56 11.08 -13.33
CA GLU A 31 -5.87 9.65 -13.39
C GLU A 31 -7.04 9.25 -12.50
N LEU A 32 -7.13 9.80 -11.29
CA LEU A 32 -8.20 9.45 -10.35
C LEU A 32 -9.48 10.23 -10.59
N HIS A 33 -9.44 11.24 -11.47
CA HIS A 33 -10.55 12.17 -11.73
C HIS A 33 -11.02 12.86 -10.45
N ILE A 34 -10.07 13.35 -9.64
CA ILE A 34 -10.32 14.05 -8.37
C ILE A 34 -9.62 15.41 -8.33
N ARG A 35 -10.03 16.29 -7.43
CA ARG A 35 -9.43 17.62 -7.30
C ARG A 35 -8.01 17.52 -6.73
N LYS A 36 -7.09 18.37 -7.22
CA LYS A 36 -5.72 18.51 -6.68
C LYS A 36 -5.71 18.80 -5.17
N ALA A 37 -6.70 19.55 -4.67
CA ALA A 37 -6.86 19.80 -3.24
C ALA A 37 -7.10 18.51 -2.44
N THR A 38 -7.86 17.56 -3.00
CA THR A 38 -8.11 16.24 -2.40
C THR A 38 -6.82 15.42 -2.35
N VAL A 39 -6.00 15.44 -3.42
CA VAL A 39 -4.68 14.80 -3.44
C VAL A 39 -3.74 15.44 -2.42
N SER A 40 -3.76 16.78 -2.32
CA SER A 40 -2.96 17.53 -1.34
C SER A 40 -3.34 17.18 0.10
N ALA A 41 -4.64 17.04 0.38
CA ALA A 41 -5.12 16.57 1.68
C ALA A 41 -4.61 15.15 1.98
N ALA A 42 -4.69 14.23 1.01
CA ALA A 42 -4.16 12.86 1.16
C ALA A 42 -2.68 12.84 1.57
N LYS A 43 -1.85 13.64 0.90
CA LYS A 43 -0.40 13.73 1.15
C LYS A 43 -0.06 14.37 2.51
N LYS A 44 -0.98 15.14 3.08
CA LYS A 44 -0.84 15.74 4.42
C LYS A 44 -1.42 14.86 5.52
N GLY A 45 -1.84 13.63 5.22
CA GLY A 45 -2.48 12.76 6.20
C GLY A 45 -3.94 13.11 6.48
N GLY A 46 -4.57 13.95 5.65
CA GLY A 46 -5.97 14.31 5.79
C GLY A 46 -6.88 13.12 5.49
N ASP A 47 -7.90 12.91 6.32
CA ASP A 47 -8.83 11.80 6.19
C ASP A 47 -9.64 11.89 4.89
N LEU A 48 -9.48 10.88 4.04
CA LEU A 48 -10.30 10.68 2.84
C LEU A 48 -11.26 9.50 3.03
N HIS A 49 -12.29 9.45 2.20
CA HIS A 49 -13.13 8.24 2.11
C HIS A 49 -12.25 7.04 1.74
N VAL A 50 -12.41 5.91 2.44
CA VAL A 50 -11.57 4.71 2.28
C VAL A 50 -11.40 4.25 0.82
N GLY A 51 -12.45 4.38 0.01
CA GLY A 51 -12.41 4.06 -1.42
C GLY A 51 -11.41 4.93 -2.22
N GLN A 52 -11.19 6.18 -1.82
CA GLN A 52 -10.19 7.05 -2.45
C GLN A 52 -8.76 6.61 -2.10
N TYR A 53 -8.50 6.22 -0.85
CA TYR A 53 -7.20 5.66 -0.48
C TYR A 53 -6.89 4.37 -1.25
N VAL A 54 -7.87 3.46 -1.39
CA VAL A 54 -7.68 2.22 -2.14
C VAL A 54 -7.33 2.50 -3.61
N ARG A 55 -8.02 3.46 -4.25
CA ARG A 55 -7.72 3.85 -5.63
C ARG A 55 -6.33 4.48 -5.77
N ILE A 56 -5.95 5.36 -4.84
CA ILE A 56 -4.62 5.99 -4.81
C ILE A 56 -3.53 4.92 -4.65
N ILE A 57 -3.65 4.04 -3.65
CA ILE A 57 -2.68 2.97 -3.37
C ILE A 57 -2.52 2.04 -4.57
N ARG A 58 -3.63 1.62 -5.19
CA ARG A 58 -3.59 0.78 -6.38
C ARG A 58 -2.85 1.45 -7.53
N LEU A 59 -3.22 2.69 -7.87
CA LEU A 59 -2.59 3.43 -8.96
C LEU A 59 -1.08 3.59 -8.71
N MET A 60 -0.67 3.94 -7.49
CA MET A 60 0.75 4.13 -7.21
C MET A 60 1.52 2.83 -7.22
N ALA A 61 0.99 1.74 -6.67
CA ALA A 61 1.59 0.41 -6.81
C ALA A 61 1.74 0.04 -8.30
N GLU A 62 0.75 0.42 -9.12
CA GLU A 62 0.83 0.24 -10.57
C GLU A 62 1.97 1.06 -11.20
N THR A 63 2.15 2.32 -10.79
CA THR A 63 3.23 3.20 -11.28
C THR A 63 4.62 2.72 -10.85
N VAL A 64 4.80 2.33 -9.58
CA VAL A 64 6.11 1.89 -9.06
C VAL A 64 6.43 0.42 -9.38
N GLN A 65 5.69 -0.20 -10.30
CA GLN A 65 5.88 -1.59 -10.74
C GLN A 65 5.81 -2.61 -9.59
N ILE A 66 5.02 -2.34 -8.55
CA ILE A 66 4.77 -3.28 -7.45
C ILE A 66 3.41 -3.96 -7.66
N THR A 67 3.36 -5.28 -7.46
CA THR A 67 2.12 -6.05 -7.42
C THR A 67 1.74 -6.31 -5.97
N LEU A 68 0.55 -5.85 -5.57
CA LEU A 68 -0.04 -6.13 -4.27
C LEU A 68 -0.86 -7.43 -4.32
N LEU A 69 -0.42 -8.46 -3.60
CA LEU A 69 -1.09 -9.75 -3.51
C LEU A 69 -2.16 -9.71 -2.41
N MET A 70 -3.26 -8.98 -2.66
CA MET A 70 -4.38 -8.83 -1.71
C MET A 70 -4.94 -10.14 -1.15
N PRO A 71 -5.05 -11.25 -1.93
CA PRO A 71 -5.49 -12.53 -1.38
C PRO A 71 -4.56 -13.07 -0.28
N VAL A 72 -3.26 -12.81 -0.38
CA VAL A 72 -2.26 -13.21 0.63
C VAL A 72 -2.47 -12.41 1.92
N LEU A 73 -2.60 -11.09 1.82
CA LEU A 73 -2.88 -10.22 2.97
C LEU A 73 -4.16 -10.65 3.71
N VAL A 74 -5.25 -10.89 2.97
CA VAL A 74 -6.52 -11.33 3.56
C VAL A 74 -6.38 -12.68 4.27
N ARG A 75 -5.67 -13.64 3.66
CA ARG A 75 -5.41 -14.94 4.28
C ARG A 75 -4.57 -14.82 5.54
N GLN A 76 -3.49 -14.04 5.51
CA GLN A 76 -2.59 -13.84 6.65
C GLN A 76 -3.29 -13.11 7.82
N ILE A 77 -4.12 -12.09 7.55
CA ILE A 77 -4.95 -11.45 8.59
C ILE A 77 -5.92 -12.45 9.22
N ARG A 78 -6.62 -13.26 8.41
CA ARG A 78 -7.56 -14.27 8.93
C ARG A 78 -6.84 -15.27 9.82
N LYS A 79 -5.66 -15.74 9.41
CA LYS A 79 -4.82 -16.66 10.19
C LYS A 79 -4.37 -16.03 11.50
N ALA A 80 -3.88 -14.79 11.45
CA ALA A 80 -3.46 -14.03 12.63
C ALA A 80 -4.58 -13.87 13.65
N LEU A 81 -5.79 -13.54 13.21
CA LEU A 81 -6.97 -13.42 14.07
C LEU A 81 -7.40 -14.76 14.67
N ALA A 82 -7.43 -15.83 13.87
CA ALA A 82 -7.84 -17.15 14.34
C ALA A 82 -6.86 -17.73 15.37
N GLU A 83 -5.57 -17.53 15.14
CA GLU A 83 -4.50 -18.16 15.91
C GLU A 83 -3.82 -17.23 16.92
N HIS A 84 -4.34 -16.00 17.09
CA HIS A 84 -3.79 -14.98 17.98
C HIS A 84 -2.30 -14.69 17.70
N ARG A 85 -1.92 -14.67 16.43
CA ARG A 85 -0.55 -14.38 15.98
C ARG A 85 -0.37 -12.90 15.63
N ASN A 86 0.87 -12.43 15.73
CA ASN A 86 1.25 -11.11 15.22
C ASN A 86 1.46 -11.16 13.71
N VAL A 87 1.03 -10.11 12.99
CA VAL A 87 1.43 -9.87 11.59
C VAL A 87 2.74 -9.10 11.61
N VAL A 88 3.77 -9.65 10.98
CA VAL A 88 5.10 -9.03 10.85
C VAL A 88 5.29 -8.45 9.46
N VAL A 89 6.12 -7.42 9.34
CA VAL A 89 6.46 -6.76 8.05
C VAL A 89 7.97 -6.82 7.87
N GLY A 90 8.42 -7.30 6.71
CA GLY A 90 9.83 -7.38 6.32
C GLY A 90 10.00 -7.19 4.81
N THR A 91 11.24 -7.01 4.36
CA THR A 91 11.58 -6.83 2.94
C THR A 91 12.65 -7.84 2.53
N VAL A 92 12.53 -8.40 1.33
CA VAL A 92 13.51 -9.33 0.73
C VAL A 92 13.96 -8.76 -0.63
N PRO A 93 15.26 -8.85 -1.00
CA PRO A 93 15.73 -8.48 -2.33
C PRO A 93 14.98 -9.21 -3.43
N ALA A 94 14.69 -8.52 -4.54
CA ALA A 94 13.88 -9.06 -5.64
C ALA A 94 14.44 -10.35 -6.27
N ASN A 95 15.75 -10.57 -6.19
CA ASN A 95 16.46 -11.66 -6.87
C ASN A 95 16.93 -12.76 -5.91
N GLU A 96 16.55 -12.70 -4.63
CA GLU A 96 16.98 -13.69 -3.65
C GLU A 96 16.18 -14.99 -3.80
N GLN A 97 16.89 -16.07 -4.12
CA GLN A 97 16.33 -17.42 -4.22
C GLN A 97 16.90 -18.25 -3.06
N GLY A 98 16.28 -18.18 -1.88
CA GLY A 98 16.78 -18.87 -0.70
C GLY A 98 15.89 -18.73 0.54
N LYS A 99 16.08 -19.66 1.50
CA LYS A 99 15.36 -19.75 2.80
C LYS A 99 15.85 -18.70 3.82
N SER A 100 15.77 -17.41 3.49
CA SER A 100 15.95 -16.33 4.47
C SER A 100 14.65 -15.99 5.23
N GLU A 101 13.53 -16.62 4.86
CA GLU A 101 12.21 -16.36 5.40
C GLU A 101 11.80 -17.39 6.47
N PRO A 102 11.21 -16.97 7.61
CA PRO A 102 10.49 -17.84 8.54
C PRO A 102 9.47 -18.76 7.84
N ASP A 103 9.27 -19.97 8.38
CA ASP A 103 8.49 -21.06 7.75
C ASP A 103 7.04 -20.72 7.32
N ASP A 104 6.50 -19.59 7.78
CA ASP A 104 5.12 -19.16 7.57
C ASP A 104 5.01 -17.80 6.85
N TRP A 105 6.10 -17.32 6.24
CA TRP A 105 6.10 -16.09 5.44
C TRP A 105 5.44 -16.32 4.08
N GLU A 106 4.65 -15.34 3.68
CA GLU A 106 4.08 -15.27 2.34
C GLU A 106 4.36 -13.89 1.75
N VAL A 107 4.83 -13.85 0.50
CA VAL A 107 5.08 -12.61 -0.22
C VAL A 107 3.76 -11.87 -0.44
N MET A 108 3.60 -10.70 0.18
CA MET A 108 2.42 -9.83 0.01
C MET A 108 2.61 -8.78 -1.08
N MET A 109 3.86 -8.37 -1.34
CA MET A 109 4.21 -7.38 -2.36
C MET A 109 5.42 -7.89 -3.14
N LYS A 110 5.35 -7.81 -4.47
CA LYS A 110 6.48 -8.19 -5.35
C LYS A 110 6.73 -7.12 -6.39
N TRP A 111 7.98 -6.93 -6.78
CA TRP A 111 8.30 -6.19 -8.00
C TRP A 111 7.74 -6.96 -9.21
N ARG A 112 7.17 -6.26 -10.18
CA ARG A 112 6.91 -6.86 -11.50
C ARG A 112 8.26 -7.17 -12.13
N ASP A 113 8.32 -8.31 -12.80
CA ASP A 113 9.54 -8.87 -13.39
C ASP A 113 10.40 -7.76 -14.03
N VAL A 114 11.65 -7.63 -13.58
CA VAL A 114 12.71 -6.85 -14.24
C VAL A 114 13.53 -7.81 -15.09
#